data_AF-A0A5E4Z5W5-F1
#
_entry.id   AF-A0A5E4Z5W5-F1
#
_cell.length_a   1.000
_cell.length_b   1.000
_cell.length_c   1.000
_cell.angle_alpha   90.00
_cell.angle_beta   90.00
_cell.angle_gamma   90.00
#
_symmetry.space_group_name_H-M   'P 1'
#
loop_
_entity.id
_entity.type
_entity.pdbx_description
1 polymer ?
#
loop_
_entity_poly.entity_id
_entity_poly.type
_entity_poly.pdbx_seq_one_letter_code
_entity_poly.pdbx_strand_id
1 'polypeptide(L)'
;MSLQQKMRLLSHFMPAGFPHFRHGNRDYLYLRDVPYELETVFSTWLSRQPADVLVYDAPDGWLIRAPKGIAVSQTGWEEFVYWMAHTLREKLSQAEFEAQQLSVTQKPDTAQ
;
A
#
# COMPACT_ATOMS: atom_id res chain seq x y z
N MET A 1 -19.36 13.19 -0.71
CA MET A 1 -18.01 13.20 -0.10
C MET A 1 -17.94 14.32 0.92
N SER A 2 -17.59 14.00 2.17
CA SER A 2 -17.58 14.97 3.27
C SER A 2 -16.32 15.84 3.24
N LEU A 3 -16.39 17.04 3.82
CA LEU A 3 -15.28 17.99 3.90
C LEU A 3 -14.02 17.37 4.55
N GLN A 4 -14.20 16.45 5.50
CA GLN A 4 -13.12 15.71 6.15
C GLN A 4 -12.33 14.82 5.18
N GLN A 5 -12.98 14.21 4.19
CA GLN A 5 -12.30 13.41 3.16
C GLN A 5 -11.44 14.30 2.27
N LYS A 6 -11.95 15.48 1.87
CA LYS A 6 -11.22 16.46 1.06
C LYS A 6 -10.01 17.04 1.80
N MET A 7 -10.13 17.30 3.10
CA MET A 7 -9.03 17.79 3.93
C MET A 7 -7.94 16.74 4.13
N ARG A 8 -8.30 15.45 4.29
CA ARG A 8 -7.33 14.34 4.30
C ARG A 8 -6.58 14.23 2.97
N LEU A 9 -7.23 14.42 1.83
CA LEU A 9 -6.55 14.37 0.53
C LEU A 9 -5.50 15.50 0.39
N LEU A 10 -5.84 16.71 0.81
CA LEU A 10 -4.95 17.87 0.69
C LEU A 10 -3.74 17.79 1.63
N SER A 11 -3.87 17.17 2.80
CA SER A 11 -2.75 17.04 3.75
C SER A 11 -1.72 15.97 3.35
N HIS A 12 -2.12 14.94 2.61
CA HIS A 12 -1.24 13.80 2.25
C HIS A 12 -0.55 13.93 0.88
N PHE A 13 -0.91 14.95 0.08
CA PHE A 13 -0.28 15.25 -1.22
C PHE A 13 0.85 16.29 -1.15
N MET A 14 1.21 16.77 0.05
CA MET A 14 2.30 17.74 0.24
C MET A 14 3.67 17.06 0.37
N PRO A 15 4.79 17.70 -0.05
CA PRO A 15 6.12 17.07 -0.15
C PRO A 15 6.77 16.68 1.19
N ALA A 16 6.07 16.82 2.31
CA ALA A 16 6.59 16.62 3.67
C ALA A 16 6.58 15.16 4.14
N GLY A 17 6.09 14.22 3.32
CA GLY A 17 5.96 12.81 3.68
C GLY A 17 4.78 12.55 4.63
N PHE A 18 4.47 11.27 4.87
CA PHE A 18 3.43 10.90 5.82
C PHE A 18 3.82 11.29 7.24
N PRO A 19 2.86 11.80 8.06
CA PRO A 19 3.14 12.14 9.44
C PRO A 19 3.54 10.89 10.22
N HIS A 20 4.84 10.77 10.50
CA HIS A 20 5.41 9.71 11.32
C HIS A 20 5.68 10.23 12.73
N PHE A 21 5.73 9.32 13.69
CA PHE A 21 6.14 9.60 15.05
C PHE A 21 7.12 8.54 15.51
N ARG A 22 8.04 8.96 16.38
CA ARG A 22 9.03 8.06 16.96
C ARG A 22 8.51 7.43 18.24
N HIS A 23 8.64 6.12 18.37
CA HIS A 23 8.38 5.39 19.60
C HIS A 23 9.56 4.44 19.87
N GLY A 24 10.31 4.70 20.95
CA GLY A 24 11.61 4.06 21.17
C GLY A 24 12.61 4.41 20.05
N ASN A 25 13.17 3.38 19.42
CA ASN A 25 14.14 3.51 18.31
C ASN A 25 13.52 3.30 16.92
N ARG A 26 12.19 3.35 16.80
CA ARG A 26 11.47 3.09 15.55
C ARG A 26 10.52 4.22 15.22
N ASP A 27 10.35 4.42 13.92
CA ASP A 27 9.38 5.35 13.37
C ASP A 27 8.10 4.60 13.00
N TYR A 28 6.97 5.24 13.27
CA TYR A 28 5.64 4.68 13.13
C TYR A 28 4.71 5.63 12.41
N LEU A 29 3.78 5.06 11.66
CA LEU A 29 2.70 5.74 10.96
C LEU A 29 1.37 5.29 11.57
N TYR A 30 0.49 6.23 11.96
CA TYR A 30 -0.85 5.84 12.40
C TYR A 30 -1.66 5.28 11.23
N LEU A 31 -2.41 4.20 11.45
CA LEU A 31 -3.22 3.61 10.37
C LEU A 31 -4.28 4.56 9.83
N ARG A 32 -4.78 5.46 10.67
CA ARG A 32 -5.72 6.52 10.28
C ARG A 32 -5.08 7.65 9.45
N ASP A 33 -3.76 7.70 9.36
CA ASP A 33 -3.04 8.68 8.55
C ASP A 33 -2.66 8.07 7.18
N VAL A 34 -3.03 6.81 6.91
CA VAL A 34 -2.96 6.21 5.58
C VAL A 34 -3.99 6.91 4.66
N PRO A 35 -3.66 7.17 3.37
CA PRO A 35 -4.61 7.75 2.44
C PRO A 35 -5.86 6.89 2.32
N TYR A 36 -7.01 7.55 2.18
CA TYR A 36 -8.29 6.86 2.12
C TYR A 36 -8.36 5.83 0.98
N GLU A 37 -7.74 6.14 -0.17
CA GLU A 37 -7.63 5.26 -1.32
C GLU A 37 -6.91 3.94 -1.01
N LEU A 38 -5.95 3.98 -0.07
CA LEU A 38 -5.13 2.84 0.31
C LEU A 38 -5.65 2.13 1.56
N GLU A 39 -6.55 2.74 2.33
CA GLU A 39 -7.03 2.24 3.63
C GLU A 39 -7.57 0.80 3.54
N THR A 40 -8.41 0.52 2.54
CA THR A 40 -9.00 -0.82 2.32
C THR A 40 -7.96 -1.84 1.85
N VAL A 41 -7.11 -1.44 0.91
CA VAL A 41 -6.07 -2.31 0.35
C VAL A 41 -5.04 -2.66 1.41
N PHE A 42 -4.60 -1.67 2.17
CA PHE A 42 -3.67 -1.80 3.27
C PHE A 42 -4.23 -2.69 4.39
N SER A 43 -5.48 -2.48 4.80
CA SER A 43 -6.12 -3.32 5.82
C SER A 43 -6.24 -4.79 5.39
N THR A 44 -6.57 -5.01 4.11
CA THR A 44 -6.65 -6.37 3.52
C THR A 44 -5.28 -7.01 3.39
N TRP A 45 -4.27 -6.22 3.05
CA TRP A 45 -2.88 -6.68 2.97
C TRP A 45 -2.35 -7.06 4.35
N LEU A 46 -2.60 -6.23 5.37
CA LEU A 46 -2.24 -6.53 6.76
C LEU A 46 -2.89 -7.82 7.26
N SER A 47 -4.16 -8.07 6.96
CA SER A 47 -4.85 -9.29 7.41
C SER A 47 -4.31 -10.58 6.80
N ARG A 48 -3.46 -10.48 5.78
CA ARG A 48 -2.82 -11.61 5.09
C ARG A 48 -1.38 -11.82 5.53
N GLN A 49 -0.85 -10.97 6.41
CA GLN A 49 0.51 -11.09 6.89
C GLN A 49 0.63 -12.21 7.92
N PRO A 50 1.83 -12.81 8.02
CA PRO A 50 2.15 -13.74 9.09
C PRO A 50 1.83 -13.17 10.48
N ALA A 51 1.35 -14.02 11.40
CA ALA A 51 0.88 -13.57 12.71
C ALA A 51 2.00 -13.02 13.61
N ASP A 52 3.24 -13.47 13.40
CA ASP A 52 4.46 -13.04 14.09
C ASP A 52 4.79 -11.57 13.84
N VAL A 53 4.57 -11.06 12.62
CA VAL A 53 4.81 -9.64 12.31
C VAL A 53 3.67 -8.72 12.76
N LEU A 54 2.48 -9.28 13.05
CA LEU A 54 1.31 -8.53 13.52
C LEU A 54 1.20 -8.44 15.04
N VAL A 55 2.15 -9.01 15.79
CA VAL A 55 2.14 -8.94 17.25
C VAL A 55 2.38 -7.50 17.71
N TYR A 56 1.43 -6.98 18.48
CA TYR A 56 1.53 -5.63 19.04
C TYR A 56 2.71 -5.52 20.00
N ASP A 57 3.45 -4.42 19.86
CA ASP A 57 4.52 -4.01 20.77
C ASP A 57 5.67 -5.05 20.88
N ALA A 58 5.74 -5.99 19.92
CA ALA A 58 6.81 -6.97 19.84
C ALA A 58 8.11 -6.33 19.32
N PRO A 59 9.29 -6.82 19.75
CA PRO A 59 10.57 -6.32 19.28
C PRO A 59 10.73 -6.39 17.78
N ASP A 60 10.08 -7.29 17.04
CA ASP A 60 10.12 -7.34 15.57
C ASP A 60 8.75 -7.18 14.91
N GLY A 61 7.74 -6.83 15.73
CA GLY A 61 6.39 -6.58 15.26
C GLY A 61 6.28 -5.26 14.49
N TRP A 62 5.35 -5.24 13.54
CA TRP A 62 5.02 -4.05 12.77
C TRP A 62 3.97 -3.19 13.45
N LEU A 63 3.22 -3.72 14.41
CA LEU A 63 2.10 -2.99 15.01
C LEU A 63 2.40 -2.53 16.44
N ILE A 64 1.94 -1.34 16.78
CA ILE A 64 1.94 -0.84 18.16
C ILE A 64 0.60 -0.24 18.54
N ARG A 65 0.31 -0.22 19.84
CA ARG A 65 -0.80 0.56 20.40
C ARG A 65 -0.28 1.90 20.90
N ALA A 66 -0.61 2.97 20.19
CA ALA A 66 -0.24 4.33 20.54
C ALA A 66 -1.46 5.14 21.00
N PRO A 67 -1.27 6.31 21.67
CA PRO A 67 -2.37 7.08 22.26
C PRO A 67 -3.49 7.49 21.28
N LYS A 68 -3.15 7.63 19.99
CA LYS A 68 -4.08 8.02 18.92
C LYS A 68 -4.67 6.82 18.15
N GLY A 69 -4.38 5.59 18.58
CA GLY A 69 -4.84 4.35 17.96
C GLY A 69 -3.69 3.43 17.55
N ILE A 70 -3.98 2.53 16.61
CA ILE A 70 -3.00 1.59 16.08
C ILE A 70 -2.06 2.32 15.11
N ALA A 71 -0.78 2.00 15.19
CA ALA A 71 0.23 2.46 14.25
C ALA A 71 1.03 1.29 13.69
N VAL A 72 1.48 1.42 12.46
CA VAL A 72 2.38 0.50 11.77
C VAL A 72 3.80 1.07 11.80
N SER A 73 4.80 0.22 11.97
CA SER A 73 6.20 0.60 11.85
C SER A 73 6.52 1.02 10.42
N GLN A 74 7.57 1.83 10.28
CA GLN A 74 8.11 2.19 8.97
C GLN A 74 8.41 0.94 8.13
N THR A 75 9.00 -0.10 8.72
CA THR A 75 9.27 -1.37 8.04
C THR A 75 8.01 -2.01 7.50
N GLY A 76 6.94 -2.13 8.30
CA GLY A 76 5.68 -2.70 7.82
C GLY A 76 5.02 -1.87 6.71
N TRP A 77 5.20 -0.54 6.74
CA TRP A 77 4.75 0.33 5.67
C TRP A 77 5.57 0.18 4.38
N GLU A 78 6.90 0.08 4.50
CA GLU A 78 7.80 -0.15 3.36
C GLU A 78 7.50 -1.49 2.67
N GLU A 79 7.28 -2.56 3.43
CA GLU A 79 6.86 -3.86 2.91
C GLU A 79 5.54 -3.79 2.14
N PHE A 80 4.56 -3.01 2.64
CA PHE A 80 3.32 -2.77 1.93
C PHE A 80 3.54 -2.05 0.59
N VAL A 81 4.32 -0.97 0.59
CA VAL A 81 4.61 -0.18 -0.61
C VAL A 81 5.37 -1.02 -1.64
N TYR A 82 6.35 -1.81 -1.19
CA TYR A 82 7.08 -2.74 -2.03
C TYR A 82 6.14 -3.77 -2.67
N TRP A 83 5.30 -4.44 -1.87
CA TRP A 83 4.32 -5.39 -2.36
C TRP A 83 3.38 -4.76 -3.40
N MET A 84 2.86 -3.56 -3.15
CA MET A 84 1.95 -2.86 -4.05
C MET A 84 2.64 -2.53 -5.37
N ALA A 85 3.84 -1.94 -5.33
CA ALA A 85 4.60 -1.59 -6.53
C ALA A 85 4.97 -2.83 -7.35
N HIS A 86 5.38 -3.91 -6.68
CA HIS A 86 5.70 -5.17 -7.33
C HIS A 86 4.47 -5.79 -8.01
N THR A 87 3.35 -5.88 -7.29
CA THR A 87 2.09 -6.44 -7.81
C THR A 87 1.57 -5.64 -9.01
N LEU A 88 1.62 -4.30 -8.95
CA LEU A 88 1.21 -3.45 -10.05
C LEU A 88 2.11 -3.64 -11.28
N ARG A 89 3.42 -3.75 -11.08
CA ARG A 89 4.37 -4.00 -12.16
C ARG A 89 4.11 -5.34 -12.84
N GLU A 90 3.92 -6.40 -12.06
CA GLU A 90 3.61 -7.74 -12.61
C GLU A 90 2.32 -7.72 -13.42
N LYS A 91 1.27 -7.08 -12.90
CA LYS A 91 -0.02 -6.98 -13.58
C LYS A 91 0.03 -6.14 -14.83
N LEU A 92 0.81 -5.05 -14.83
CA LEU A 92 1.05 -4.26 -16.02
C LEU A 92 1.77 -5.08 -17.09
N SER A 93 2.85 -5.78 -16.74
CA SER A 93 3.58 -6.63 -17.68
C SER A 93 2.71 -7.76 -18.25
N GLN A 94 1.84 -8.35 -17.42
CA GLN A 94 0.87 -9.34 -17.87
C GLN A 94 -0.12 -8.74 -18.89
N ALA A 95 -0.70 -7.58 -18.60
CA ALA A 95 -1.65 -6.91 -19.48
C ALA A 95 -1.01 -6.50 -20.82
N GLU A 96 0.24 -6.02 -20.80
CA GLU A 96 1.00 -5.69 -22.01
C GLU A 96 1.26 -6.92 -22.87
N PHE A 97 1.59 -8.05 -22.26
CA PHE A 97 1.79 -9.32 -22.95
C PHE A 97 0.49 -9.83 -23.59
N GLU A 98 -0.63 -9.78 -22.86
CA GLU A 98 -1.95 -10.17 -23.37
C GLU A 98 -2.40 -9.27 -24.53
N ALA A 99 -2.17 -7.94 -24.43
CA ALA A 99 -2.47 -7.00 -25.50
C ALA A 99 -1.65 -7.26 -26.77
N GLN A 100 -0.37 -7.63 -26.63
CA GLN A 100 0.49 -7.98 -27.76
C GLN A 100 0.03 -9.27 -28.45
N GLN A 101 -0.39 -10.30 -27.70
CA GLN A 101 -0.91 -11.54 -28.29
C GLN A 101 -2.19 -11.32 -29.10
N LEU A 102 -3.12 -10.51 -28.59
CA LEU A 102 -4.36 -10.16 -29.30
C LEU A 102 -4.08 -9.40 -30.61
N SER A 103 -3.04 -8.56 -30.64
CA SER A 103 -2.62 -7.85 -31.86
C SER A 103 -2.01 -8.76 -32.93
N VAL A 104 -1.40 -9.89 -32.54
CA VAL A 104 -0.83 -10.89 -33.46
C VAL A 104 -1.93 -11.80 -34.05
N THR A 105 -2.95 -12.15 -33.27
CA THR A 105 -4.07 -12.98 -33.73
C THR A 105 -5.04 -12.23 -34.66
N GLN A 106 -5.08 -10.89 -34.61
CA GLN A 106 -5.94 -10.06 -35.47
C GLN A 106 -5.32 -9.69 -36.84
N LYS A 107 -4.24 -10.33 -37.27
CA LYS A 107 -3.74 -10.23 -38.66
C LYS A 107 -4.28 -11.43 -39.46
N PRO A 108 -5.50 -11.39 -40.02
CA PRO A 108 -6.02 -12.48 -40.83
C PRO A 108 -5.30 -12.53 -42.17
N ASP A 109 -5.15 -13.75 -42.66
CA ASP A 109 -4.89 -14.11 -44.06
C ASP A 109 -5.45 -13.08 -45.04
N THR A 110 -4.57 -12.25 -45.58
CA THR A 110 -4.80 -11.56 -46.86
C THR A 110 -3.58 -11.82 -47.72
N ALA A 111 -3.49 -13.05 -48.21
CA ALA A 111 -2.72 -13.39 -49.39
C ALA A 111 -3.55 -14.40 -50.18
N GLN A 112 -4.43 -13.88 -51.03
CA GLN A 112 -4.85 -14.54 -52.26
C GLN A 112 -3.76 -14.35 -53.31
#